data_AF-A0A7W1KR88-F1
#
_entry.id   AF-A0A7W1KR88-F1
#
_cell.length_a   1.000
_cell.length_b   1.000
_cell.length_c   1.000
_cell.angle_alpha   90.00
_cell.angle_beta   90.00
_cell.angle_gamma   90.00
#
_symmetry.space_group_name_H-M   'P 1'
#
loop_
_entity.id
_entity.type
_entity.pdbx_description
1 polymer ?
#
loop_
_entity_poly.entity_id
_entity_poly.type
_entity_poly.pdbx_seq_one_letter_code
_entity_poly.pdbx_strand_id
1 'polypeptide(L)'
;LRQIVAQDKAGERIVAECARRRNQKLPDDQELRLYKNNTDFIGHSYGCHDNYLIRRDVPWGRVVTGVLPFLITRQIFAGAGKLGIEAESAASQPGVYQISQRSDFFSVLVSIDTMNKRPLVNTRDEPHADASKYRRFHVIIGDANMSEWATALKIGTTALVLELIERGEAPEIEIAQPINATKSISRDQNYDWILELREGRKISAIDVQRLYLKAVQESERASTPERSWLLTEWENVLNDLQRDVSLACDRVDWVAKKFLLNALQAEEGLLWSDAWLQAIDLEYHNVTPEQGLFFELLRQGTMRRIVSEAEIKAAIFAPPETTRGFFRGRSVAKFNEHIESIQWDEIVFADGRCKHRIPLPEVTADERLRALNDAVRNGENFAEFAQLLTIVAKR
;
A
#
# COMPACT_ATOMS: atom_id res chain seq x y z
N LEU A 1 -11.63 -0.79 -4.52
CA LEU A 1 -10.89 -0.20 -3.37
C LEU A 1 -11.28 -0.74 -2.00
N ARG A 2 -12.56 -0.70 -1.59
CA ARG A 2 -12.96 -1.13 -0.23
C ARG A 2 -12.41 -2.52 0.15
N GLN A 3 -12.45 -3.46 -0.79
CA GLN A 3 -11.98 -4.82 -0.59
C GLN A 3 -10.46 -4.90 -0.30
N ILE A 4 -9.60 -4.14 -0.99
CA ILE A 4 -8.15 -4.16 -0.71
C ILE A 4 -7.85 -3.52 0.64
N VAL A 5 -8.58 -2.46 1.03
CA VAL A 5 -8.47 -1.85 2.36
C VAL A 5 -8.87 -2.85 3.44
N ALA A 6 -10.01 -3.55 3.29
CA ALA A 6 -10.43 -4.56 4.25
C ALA A 6 -9.41 -5.70 4.40
N GLN A 7 -8.79 -6.14 3.30
CA GLN A 7 -7.76 -7.19 3.32
C GLN A 7 -6.45 -6.73 3.98
N ASP A 8 -6.01 -5.48 3.73
CA ASP A 8 -4.85 -4.89 4.41
C ASP A 8 -5.09 -4.76 5.92
N LYS A 9 -6.27 -4.26 6.32
CA LYS A 9 -6.66 -4.18 7.74
C LYS A 9 -6.85 -5.55 8.39
N ALA A 10 -7.33 -6.55 7.65
CA ALA A 10 -7.38 -7.92 8.14
C ALA A 10 -5.98 -8.47 8.41
N GLY A 11 -4.99 -8.12 7.57
CA GLY A 11 -3.58 -8.41 7.80
C GLY A 11 -3.08 -7.89 9.15
N GLU A 12 -3.41 -6.65 9.51
CA GLU A 12 -3.09 -6.08 10.84
C GLU A 12 -3.68 -6.92 11.99
N ARG A 13 -4.96 -7.33 11.88
CA ARG A 13 -5.61 -8.16 12.90
C ARG A 13 -4.96 -9.54 13.03
N ILE A 14 -4.55 -10.14 11.90
CA ILE A 14 -3.86 -11.43 11.88
C ILE A 14 -2.52 -11.32 12.60
N VAL A 15 -1.69 -10.32 12.28
CA VAL A 15 -0.37 -10.18 12.91
C VAL A 15 -0.47 -9.76 14.38
N ALA A 16 -1.47 -8.95 14.75
CA ALA A 16 -1.75 -8.61 16.14
C ALA A 16 -2.14 -9.86 16.97
N GLU A 17 -2.97 -10.74 16.42
CA GLU A 17 -3.33 -12.01 17.06
C GLU A 17 -2.10 -12.94 17.17
N CYS A 18 -1.22 -12.96 16.17
CA CYS A 18 0.06 -13.67 16.25
C CYS A 18 0.95 -13.14 17.38
N ALA A 19 1.10 -11.82 17.51
CA ALA A 19 1.86 -11.19 18.59
C ALA A 19 1.26 -11.52 19.96
N ARG A 20 -0.06 -11.40 20.11
CA ARG A 20 -0.78 -11.74 21.34
C ARG A 20 -0.51 -13.18 21.77
N ARG A 21 -0.63 -14.15 20.85
CA ARG A 21 -0.34 -15.57 21.12
C ARG A 21 1.13 -15.83 21.44
N ARG A 22 2.06 -15.06 20.85
CA ARG A 22 3.48 -15.17 21.16
C ARG A 22 3.79 -14.66 22.57
N ASN A 23 3.22 -13.51 22.95
CA ASN A 23 3.42 -12.92 24.27
C ASN A 23 2.92 -13.82 25.41
N GLN A 24 1.86 -14.61 25.18
CA GLN A 24 1.41 -15.65 26.13
C GLN A 24 2.44 -16.77 26.40
N LYS A 25 3.47 -16.90 25.57
CA LYS A 25 4.52 -17.93 25.65
C LYS A 25 5.90 -17.36 25.96
N LEU A 26 6.02 -16.04 26.06
CA LEU A 26 7.28 -15.40 26.43
C LEU A 26 7.40 -15.34 27.95
N PRO A 27 8.64 -15.28 28.49
CA PRO A 27 8.87 -14.91 29.87
C PRO A 27 8.26 -13.53 30.21
N ASP A 28 7.92 -13.31 31.48
CA ASP A 28 7.25 -12.09 31.95
C ASP A 28 8.07 -10.80 31.72
N ASP A 29 9.40 -10.91 31.56
CA ASP A 29 10.32 -9.80 31.28
C ASP A 29 10.52 -9.52 29.79
N GLN A 30 9.78 -10.20 28.90
CA GLN A 30 9.90 -10.07 27.45
C GLN A 30 8.55 -9.77 26.79
N GLU A 31 8.58 -8.91 25.77
CA GLU A 31 7.39 -8.57 24.98
C GLU A 31 7.75 -8.50 23.49
N LEU A 32 6.91 -9.12 22.65
CA LEU A 32 6.90 -8.91 21.21
C LEU A 32 5.92 -7.79 20.88
N ARG A 33 6.42 -6.72 20.28
CA ARG A 33 5.62 -5.66 19.65
C ARG A 33 5.83 -5.68 18.14
N LEU A 34 4.77 -5.38 17.41
CA LEU A 34 4.79 -5.29 15.96
C LEU A 34 4.29 -3.91 15.53
N TYR A 35 5.00 -3.31 14.60
CA TYR A 35 4.72 -1.97 14.11
C TYR A 35 4.52 -2.02 12.60
N LYS A 36 3.42 -1.42 12.12
CA LYS A 36 3.14 -1.28 10.69
C LYS A 36 3.71 0.04 10.17
N ASN A 37 5.02 0.14 10.14
CA ASN A 37 5.76 1.32 9.68
C ASN A 37 6.84 0.92 8.66
N ASN A 38 7.88 1.74 8.49
CA ASN A 38 8.92 1.53 7.47
C ASN A 38 10.37 1.75 7.95
N THR A 39 10.58 2.02 9.23
CA THR A 39 11.90 2.32 9.80
C THR A 39 11.99 1.92 11.26
N ASP A 40 13.18 1.59 11.72
CA ASP A 40 13.49 1.34 13.13
C ASP A 40 14.27 2.48 13.81
N PHE A 41 14.47 3.60 13.11
CA PHE A 41 15.22 4.78 13.56
C PHE A 41 16.72 4.58 13.75
N ILE A 42 17.26 3.40 13.45
CA ILE A 42 18.69 3.09 13.49
C ILE A 42 19.24 2.76 12.10
N GLY A 43 18.54 3.19 11.04
CA GLY A 43 19.01 3.15 9.67
C GLY A 43 18.52 1.95 8.85
N HIS A 44 17.68 1.06 9.39
CA HIS A 44 17.02 0.05 8.58
C HIS A 44 15.70 0.56 8.03
N SER A 45 15.38 0.16 6.79
CA SER A 45 14.08 0.44 6.19
C SER A 45 13.46 -0.77 5.50
N TYR A 46 12.21 -1.02 5.84
CA TYR A 46 11.35 -2.07 5.30
C TYR A 46 10.16 -1.45 4.56
N GLY A 47 9.57 -2.20 3.62
CA GLY A 47 8.65 -1.66 2.61
C GLY A 47 7.19 -2.05 2.80
N CYS A 48 6.29 -1.14 2.45
CA CYS A 48 4.90 -1.45 2.10
C CYS A 48 4.81 -1.38 0.57
N HIS A 49 4.62 -2.52 -0.08
CA HIS A 49 4.68 -2.59 -1.54
C HIS A 49 3.28 -2.70 -2.15
N ASP A 50 2.94 -1.73 -2.98
CA ASP A 50 1.71 -1.71 -3.75
C ASP A 50 1.94 -2.47 -5.08
N ASN A 51 0.98 -3.26 -5.53
CA ASN A 51 1.10 -4.06 -6.75
C ASN A 51 -0.07 -3.79 -7.69
N TYR A 52 0.23 -3.39 -8.92
CA TYR A 52 -0.78 -3.06 -9.94
C TYR A 52 -0.59 -3.95 -11.16
N LEU A 53 -1.68 -4.51 -11.65
CA LEU A 53 -1.67 -5.19 -12.94
C LEU A 53 -1.77 -4.14 -14.05
N ILE A 54 -0.83 -4.16 -14.99
CA ILE A 54 -0.84 -3.29 -16.18
C ILE A 54 -0.67 -4.14 -17.44
N ARG A 55 -1.02 -3.58 -18.60
CA ARG A 55 -0.86 -4.22 -19.90
C ARG A 55 0.62 -4.35 -20.30
N ARG A 56 0.97 -5.48 -20.92
CA ARG A 56 2.34 -5.80 -21.34
C ARG A 56 2.84 -4.93 -22.49
N ASP A 57 1.93 -4.52 -23.36
CA ASP A 57 2.19 -3.77 -24.60
C ASP A 57 2.50 -2.29 -24.37
N VAL A 58 2.30 -1.79 -23.15
CA VAL A 58 2.70 -0.43 -22.76
C VAL A 58 4.23 -0.37 -22.63
N PRO A 59 4.92 0.51 -23.38
CA PRO A 59 6.37 0.63 -23.29
C PRO A 59 6.83 1.00 -21.89
N TRP A 60 7.82 0.28 -21.35
CA TRP A 60 8.32 0.52 -19.99
C TRP A 60 8.79 1.96 -19.76
N GLY A 61 9.44 2.57 -20.76
CA GLY A 61 9.86 3.97 -20.69
C GLY A 61 8.70 4.93 -20.42
N ARG A 62 7.53 4.70 -21.03
CA ARG A 62 6.31 5.49 -20.79
C ARG A 62 5.78 5.30 -19.37
N VAL A 63 5.85 4.07 -18.84
CA VAL A 63 5.47 3.81 -17.44
C VAL A 63 6.37 4.59 -16.50
N VAL A 64 7.69 4.52 -16.69
CA VAL A 64 8.66 5.22 -15.85
C VAL A 64 8.45 6.73 -15.90
N THR A 65 8.43 7.33 -17.09
CA THR A 65 8.32 8.80 -17.24
C THR A 65 6.97 9.31 -16.74
N GLY A 66 5.88 8.61 -17.05
CA GLY A 66 4.53 9.03 -16.70
C GLY A 66 4.20 8.87 -15.22
N VAL A 67 4.83 7.93 -14.50
CA VAL A 67 4.48 7.64 -13.09
C VAL A 67 5.37 8.37 -12.09
N LEU A 68 6.61 8.71 -12.48
CA LEU A 68 7.63 9.22 -11.57
C LEU A 68 7.22 10.55 -10.88
N PRO A 69 6.73 11.58 -11.58
CA PRO A 69 6.32 12.83 -10.94
C PRO A 69 5.17 12.63 -9.96
N PHE A 70 4.20 11.78 -10.32
CA PHE A 70 3.10 11.41 -9.46
C PHE A 70 3.58 10.70 -8.19
N LEU A 71 4.41 9.66 -8.29
CA LEU A 71 4.88 8.91 -7.11
C LEU A 71 5.69 9.79 -6.14
N ILE A 72 6.52 10.69 -6.67
CA ILE A 72 7.33 11.61 -5.87
C ILE A 72 6.46 12.55 -5.05
N THR A 73 5.34 13.00 -5.61
CA THR A 73 4.45 14.00 -4.99
C THR A 73 3.30 13.39 -4.21
N ARG A 74 2.92 12.13 -4.48
CA ARG A 74 1.85 11.39 -3.78
C ARG A 74 2.05 11.35 -2.25
N GLN A 75 3.29 11.43 -1.78
CA GLN A 75 3.62 11.41 -0.35
C GLN A 75 2.97 12.56 0.45
N ILE A 76 2.56 13.67 -0.20
CA ILE A 76 1.88 14.77 0.49
C ILE A 76 0.54 14.35 1.12
N PHE A 77 -0.14 13.35 0.56
CA PHE A 77 -1.37 12.78 1.15
C PHE A 77 -1.26 11.30 1.54
N ALA A 78 -0.24 10.58 1.07
CA ALA A 78 -0.03 9.16 1.33
C ALA A 78 1.13 8.86 2.30
N GLY A 79 1.87 9.87 2.74
CA GLY A 79 2.96 9.72 3.70
C GLY A 79 2.44 9.38 5.11
N ALA A 80 3.21 8.57 5.83
CA ALA A 80 2.88 8.15 7.19
C ALA A 80 3.56 9.00 8.27
N GLY A 81 4.53 9.83 7.88
CA GLY A 81 5.27 10.72 8.77
C GLY A 81 6.38 10.03 9.57
N LYS A 82 7.45 10.76 9.87
CA LYS A 82 8.61 10.25 10.63
C LYS A 82 9.28 11.34 11.45
N LEU A 83 9.68 11.04 12.68
CA LEU A 83 10.58 11.90 13.45
C LEU A 83 12.05 11.49 13.27
N GLY A 84 12.80 12.37 12.63
CA GLY A 84 14.22 12.24 12.36
C GLY A 84 14.52 12.08 10.88
N ILE A 85 15.79 12.29 10.52
CA ILE A 85 16.36 12.05 9.20
C ILE A 85 17.27 10.84 9.29
N GLU A 86 17.11 9.92 8.36
CA GLU A 86 17.93 8.72 8.29
C GLU A 86 18.59 8.61 6.93
N ALA A 87 19.57 7.71 6.83
CA ALA A 87 20.08 7.22 5.57
C ALA A 87 20.63 5.81 5.78
N GLU A 88 20.72 5.06 4.68
CA GLU A 88 21.31 3.73 4.69
C GLU A 88 22.75 3.80 5.22
N SER A 89 23.03 3.07 6.30
CA SER A 89 24.34 3.01 6.96
C SER A 89 24.88 4.35 7.50
N ALA A 90 23.99 5.30 7.81
CA ALA A 90 24.36 6.57 8.46
C ALA A 90 23.64 6.74 9.80
N ALA A 91 24.22 7.54 10.70
CA ALA A 91 23.58 7.88 11.96
C ALA A 91 22.29 8.69 11.73
N SER A 92 21.23 8.32 12.45
CA SER A 92 19.97 9.07 12.48
C SER A 92 20.18 10.46 13.07
N GLN A 93 19.55 11.47 12.47
CA GLN A 93 19.54 12.84 12.96
C GLN A 93 18.14 13.14 13.52
N PRO A 94 17.97 13.30 14.84
CA PRO A 94 16.68 13.63 15.43
C PRO A 94 16.31 15.10 15.16
N GLY A 95 15.09 15.51 15.55
CA GLY A 95 14.70 16.93 15.57
C GLY A 95 13.94 17.45 14.35
N VAL A 96 13.80 16.66 13.28
CA VAL A 96 13.05 17.06 12.07
C VAL A 96 11.88 16.11 11.86
N TYR A 97 10.66 16.63 11.77
CA TYR A 97 9.50 15.84 11.38
C TYR A 97 9.35 15.82 9.86
N GLN A 98 9.31 14.63 9.28
CA GLN A 98 9.14 14.41 7.85
C GLN A 98 7.75 13.87 7.55
N ILE A 99 7.23 14.12 6.34
CA ILE A 99 5.93 13.59 5.91
C ILE A 99 6.00 12.13 5.42
N SER A 100 7.17 11.64 5.00
CA SER A 100 7.38 10.24 4.62
C SER A 100 8.47 9.54 5.43
N GLN A 101 8.23 8.27 5.75
CA GLN A 101 9.22 7.40 6.38
C GLN A 101 10.27 6.89 5.40
N ARG A 102 9.87 6.66 4.14
CA ARG A 102 10.66 5.97 3.12
C ARG A 102 11.53 6.90 2.27
N SER A 103 11.17 8.17 2.12
CA SER A 103 11.80 9.11 1.18
C SER A 103 13.33 9.22 1.30
N ASP A 104 13.86 9.14 2.52
CA ASP A 104 15.30 9.19 2.79
C ASP A 104 16.10 8.02 2.17
N PHE A 105 15.48 6.85 2.06
CA PHE A 105 16.14 5.59 1.73
C PHE A 105 16.24 5.32 0.22
N PHE A 106 15.70 6.20 -0.62
CA PHE A 106 15.81 6.13 -2.08
C PHE A 106 17.06 6.84 -2.58
N SER A 107 17.74 6.21 -3.54
CA SER A 107 19.03 6.70 -4.07
C SER A 107 19.21 6.56 -5.57
N VAL A 108 18.36 5.78 -6.25
CA VAL A 108 18.42 5.63 -7.72
C VAL A 108 17.02 5.77 -8.34
N LEU A 109 16.95 6.05 -9.64
CA LEU A 109 15.67 6.23 -10.32
C LEU A 109 14.97 4.90 -10.61
N VAL A 110 15.72 3.96 -11.20
CA VAL A 110 15.19 2.70 -11.74
C VAL A 110 16.16 1.57 -11.43
N SER A 111 15.69 0.49 -10.82
CA SER A 111 16.47 -0.70 -10.46
C SER A 111 15.53 -1.86 -10.09
N ILE A 112 16.06 -3.08 -9.95
CA ILE A 112 15.32 -4.24 -9.44
C ILE A 112 15.43 -4.41 -7.92
N ASP A 113 16.45 -3.81 -7.29
CA ASP A 113 16.74 -3.97 -5.86
C ASP A 113 15.64 -3.36 -4.99
N THR A 114 15.36 -3.98 -3.84
CA THR A 114 14.37 -3.53 -2.85
C THR A 114 14.97 -3.30 -1.47
N MET A 115 16.21 -3.75 -1.24
CA MET A 115 16.89 -3.73 0.05
C MET A 115 18.08 -2.78 0.09
N ASN A 116 18.79 -2.59 -1.02
CA ASN A 116 19.90 -1.64 -1.14
C ASN A 116 19.68 -0.75 -2.36
N LYS A 117 20.31 0.43 -2.41
CA LYS A 117 20.24 1.33 -3.58
C LYS A 117 18.82 1.47 -4.14
N ARG A 118 17.85 1.71 -3.25
CA ARG A 118 16.42 1.53 -3.56
C ARG A 118 15.99 2.49 -4.69
N PRO A 119 15.29 1.99 -5.72
CA PRO A 119 14.81 2.78 -6.85
C PRO A 119 13.45 3.44 -6.61
N LEU A 120 13.23 4.65 -7.12
CA LEU A 120 11.88 5.25 -7.14
C LEU A 120 10.89 4.40 -7.96
N VAL A 121 11.36 3.74 -9.02
CA VAL A 121 10.58 2.80 -9.84
C VAL A 121 11.28 1.44 -9.88
N ASN A 122 10.66 0.41 -9.31
CA ASN A 122 11.21 -0.94 -9.30
C ASN A 122 10.91 -1.68 -10.63
N THR A 123 11.88 -2.42 -11.15
CA THR A 123 11.79 -3.12 -12.45
C THR A 123 11.47 -4.61 -12.34
N ARG A 124 11.13 -5.12 -11.16
CA ARG A 124 10.79 -6.54 -10.97
C ARG A 124 9.63 -6.93 -11.90
N ASP A 125 9.86 -7.93 -12.75
CA ASP A 125 8.89 -8.40 -13.75
C ASP A 125 8.49 -9.85 -13.46
N GLU A 126 7.69 -10.01 -12.41
CA GLU A 126 7.06 -11.27 -12.00
C GLU A 126 5.54 -11.06 -12.03
N PRO A 127 4.88 -11.22 -13.20
CA PRO A 127 3.48 -10.85 -13.37
C PRO A 127 2.52 -11.73 -12.57
N HIS A 128 2.93 -12.98 -12.25
CA HIS A 128 2.08 -14.02 -11.71
C HIS A 128 0.79 -14.19 -12.54
N ALA A 129 0.83 -13.91 -13.83
CA ALA A 129 -0.29 -13.94 -14.76
C ALA A 129 0.31 -14.25 -16.14
N ASP A 130 -0.53 -14.29 -17.18
CA ASP A 130 -0.06 -14.43 -18.55
C ASP A 130 0.92 -13.29 -18.91
N ALA A 131 2.22 -13.62 -18.95
CA ALA A 131 3.30 -12.67 -19.14
C ALA A 131 3.30 -12.05 -20.55
N SER A 132 2.58 -12.63 -21.51
CA SER A 132 2.40 -12.03 -22.84
C SER A 132 1.40 -10.88 -22.82
N LYS A 133 0.48 -10.85 -21.84
CA LYS A 133 -0.61 -9.88 -21.73
C LYS A 133 -0.41 -8.86 -20.62
N TYR A 134 0.25 -9.24 -19.53
CA TYR A 134 0.34 -8.41 -18.33
C TYR A 134 1.75 -8.23 -17.75
N ARG A 135 1.92 -7.14 -17.01
CA ARG A 135 3.03 -6.92 -16.07
C ARG A 135 2.44 -6.65 -14.68
N ARG A 136 3.18 -7.01 -13.65
CA ARG A 136 2.95 -6.54 -12.29
C ARG A 136 3.84 -5.32 -12.04
N PHE A 137 3.25 -4.13 -12.07
CA PHE A 137 3.94 -2.91 -11.69
C PHE A 137 4.11 -2.88 -10.16
N HIS A 138 5.34 -3.08 -9.71
CA HIS A 138 5.73 -3.22 -8.32
C HIS A 138 6.22 -1.87 -7.77
N VAL A 139 5.45 -1.27 -6.87
CA VAL A 139 5.74 0.06 -6.30
C VAL A 139 6.25 -0.10 -4.87
N ILE A 140 7.44 0.42 -4.59
CA ILE A 140 8.12 0.24 -3.30
C ILE A 140 8.33 1.54 -2.50
N ILE A 141 7.92 2.67 -3.08
CA ILE A 141 8.15 4.02 -2.55
C ILE A 141 7.16 4.43 -1.45
N GLY A 142 5.98 3.80 -1.41
CA GLY A 142 4.94 4.14 -0.45
C GLY A 142 5.29 3.76 0.98
N ASP A 143 4.81 4.58 1.92
CA ASP A 143 4.80 4.24 3.33
C ASP A 143 3.68 3.22 3.63
N ALA A 144 3.82 2.52 4.75
CA ALA A 144 2.74 1.74 5.34
C ALA A 144 1.75 2.70 6.03
N ASN A 145 0.47 2.56 5.72
CA ASN A 145 -0.56 3.49 6.21
C ASN A 145 -1.45 2.82 7.27
N MET A 146 -1.68 3.54 8.36
CA MET A 146 -2.65 3.16 9.39
C MET A 146 -4.05 3.65 9.00
N SER A 147 -4.16 4.83 8.40
CA SER A 147 -5.40 5.37 7.85
C SER A 147 -5.94 4.51 6.70
N GLU A 148 -7.19 4.08 6.85
CA GLU A 148 -7.95 3.39 5.81
C GLU A 148 -8.12 4.30 4.57
N TRP A 149 -8.34 5.60 4.81
CA TRP A 149 -8.48 6.60 3.76
C TRP A 149 -7.17 6.79 2.99
N ALA A 150 -6.04 6.91 3.68
CA ALA A 150 -4.74 7.09 3.03
C ALA A 150 -4.38 5.87 2.18
N THR A 151 -4.66 4.66 2.68
CA THR A 151 -4.50 3.41 1.93
C THR A 151 -5.38 3.41 0.66
N ALA A 152 -6.66 3.76 0.79
CA ALA A 152 -7.59 3.82 -0.34
C ALA A 152 -7.14 4.84 -1.40
N LEU A 153 -6.78 6.05 -0.99
CA LEU A 153 -6.37 7.11 -1.89
C LEU A 153 -5.03 6.78 -2.56
N LYS A 154 -4.05 6.27 -1.79
CA LYS A 154 -2.75 5.79 -2.29
C LYS A 154 -2.93 4.77 -3.41
N ILE A 155 -3.74 3.73 -3.18
CA ILE A 155 -3.97 2.68 -4.17
C ILE A 155 -4.77 3.21 -5.37
N GLY A 156 -5.88 3.90 -5.11
CA GLY A 156 -6.84 4.30 -6.14
C GLY A 156 -6.30 5.36 -7.10
N THR A 157 -5.69 6.42 -6.58
CA THR A 157 -5.12 7.48 -7.44
C THR A 157 -4.00 6.94 -8.33
N THR A 158 -3.19 6.02 -7.82
CA THR A 158 -2.15 5.36 -8.62
C THR A 158 -2.73 4.49 -9.72
N ALA A 159 -3.80 3.75 -9.44
CA ALA A 159 -4.48 2.97 -10.49
C ALA A 159 -5.05 3.88 -11.59
N LEU A 160 -5.62 5.04 -11.23
CA LEU A 160 -6.11 6.03 -12.19
C LEU A 160 -4.97 6.64 -13.02
N VAL A 161 -3.83 6.94 -12.41
CA VAL A 161 -2.65 7.46 -13.12
C VAL A 161 -2.05 6.41 -14.05
N LEU A 162 -1.96 5.15 -13.62
CA LEU A 162 -1.51 4.06 -14.49
C LEU A 162 -2.45 3.92 -15.70
N GLU A 163 -3.75 4.04 -15.51
CA GLU A 163 -4.72 4.03 -16.62
C GLU A 163 -4.45 5.13 -17.66
N LEU A 164 -4.14 6.37 -17.23
CA LEU A 164 -3.73 7.44 -18.14
C LEU A 164 -2.45 7.08 -18.91
N ILE A 165 -1.47 6.52 -18.21
CA ILE A 165 -0.18 6.12 -18.78
C ILE A 165 -0.38 5.03 -19.86
N GLU A 166 -1.23 4.03 -19.61
CA GLU A 166 -1.52 2.98 -20.59
C GLU A 166 -2.12 3.55 -21.88
N ARG A 167 -2.84 4.66 -21.79
CA ARG A 167 -3.46 5.38 -22.91
C ARG A 167 -2.56 6.42 -23.56
N GLY A 168 -1.47 6.80 -22.91
CA GLY A 168 -0.62 7.90 -23.36
C GLY A 168 -1.22 9.29 -23.08
N GLU A 169 -2.08 9.39 -22.06
CA GLU A 169 -2.81 10.61 -21.66
C GLU A 169 -2.22 11.24 -20.39
N ALA A 170 -1.11 10.72 -19.85
CA ALA A 170 -0.49 11.24 -18.64
C ALA A 170 0.19 12.60 -18.89
N PRO A 171 0.13 13.56 -17.94
CA PRO A 171 0.84 14.82 -18.05
C PRO A 171 2.35 14.65 -18.26
N GLU A 172 2.92 15.44 -19.16
CA GLU A 172 4.37 15.46 -19.41
C GLU A 172 5.07 16.37 -18.39
N ILE A 173 5.67 15.74 -17.36
CA ILE A 173 6.37 16.45 -16.28
C ILE A 173 7.74 15.79 -16.09
N GLU A 174 8.82 16.55 -16.26
CA GLU A 174 10.18 16.08 -15.99
C GLU A 174 10.79 16.82 -14.80
N ILE A 175 10.93 16.13 -13.66
CA ILE A 175 11.57 16.67 -12.45
C ILE A 175 13.09 16.65 -12.63
N ALA A 176 13.77 17.77 -12.35
CA ALA A 176 15.20 17.94 -12.59
C ALA A 176 16.08 16.97 -11.78
N GLN A 177 15.76 16.80 -10.49
CA GLN A 177 16.52 15.94 -9.57
C GLN A 177 15.56 15.05 -8.76
N PRO A 178 14.99 13.99 -9.35
CA PRO A 178 13.88 13.26 -8.74
C PRO A 178 14.19 12.67 -7.36
N ILE A 179 15.42 12.19 -7.13
CA ILE A 179 15.84 11.65 -5.82
C ILE A 179 15.89 12.74 -4.75
N ASN A 180 16.48 13.89 -5.07
CA ASN A 180 16.55 15.02 -4.13
C ASN A 180 15.17 15.61 -3.89
N ALA A 181 14.34 15.70 -4.93
CA ALA A 181 12.94 16.12 -4.85
C ALA A 181 12.12 15.25 -3.88
N THR A 182 12.26 13.92 -3.95
CA THR A 182 11.59 13.00 -3.01
C THR A 182 11.94 13.33 -1.56
N LYS A 183 13.22 13.58 -1.27
CA LYS A 183 13.72 13.91 0.08
C LYS A 183 13.34 15.32 0.51
N SER A 184 13.43 16.29 -0.39
CA SER A 184 13.13 17.69 -0.06
C SER A 184 11.65 17.90 0.23
N ILE A 185 10.75 17.27 -0.53
CA ILE A 185 9.32 17.27 -0.21
C ILE A 185 9.09 16.70 1.19
N SER A 186 9.71 15.55 1.49
CA SER A 186 9.53 14.87 2.77
C SER A 186 9.95 15.73 3.96
N ARG A 187 11.04 16.50 3.79
CA ARG A 187 11.69 17.30 4.84
C ARG A 187 11.22 18.74 4.90
N ASP A 188 10.33 19.17 4.02
CA ASP A 188 9.85 20.55 3.98
C ASP A 188 8.98 20.88 5.20
N GLN A 189 9.47 21.79 6.05
CA GLN A 189 8.79 22.22 7.26
C GLN A 189 7.77 23.35 7.02
N ASN A 190 7.86 24.04 5.87
CA ASN A 190 6.96 25.12 5.49
C ASN A 190 5.75 24.61 4.69
N TYR A 191 5.83 23.37 4.18
CA TYR A 191 4.80 22.76 3.33
C TYR A 191 4.58 23.47 1.99
N ASP A 192 5.60 24.16 1.49
CA ASP A 192 5.55 24.78 0.15
C ASP A 192 5.68 23.72 -0.96
N TRP A 193 6.39 22.63 -0.66
CA TRP A 193 6.67 21.46 -1.49
C TRP A 193 7.09 21.80 -2.92
N ILE A 194 8.00 22.77 -3.05
CA ILE A 194 8.47 23.26 -4.34
C ILE A 194 9.47 22.31 -4.98
N LEU A 195 9.24 22.02 -6.25
CA LEU A 195 10.06 21.20 -7.13
C LEU A 195 10.64 22.04 -8.26
N GLU A 196 11.81 21.63 -8.75
CA GLU A 196 12.39 22.15 -9.97
C GLU A 196 12.18 21.16 -11.12
N LEU A 197 11.62 21.64 -12.22
CA LEU A 197 11.50 20.91 -13.48
C LEU A 197 12.80 21.00 -14.28
N ARG A 198 13.04 20.04 -15.18
CA ARG A 198 14.25 20.00 -16.02
C ARG A 198 14.46 21.28 -16.86
N GLU A 199 13.38 21.96 -17.19
CA GLU A 199 13.38 23.25 -17.90
C GLU A 199 13.73 24.46 -17.00
N GLY A 200 14.04 24.24 -15.71
CA GLY A 200 14.34 25.28 -14.73
C GLY A 200 13.12 25.96 -14.09
N ARG A 201 11.90 25.64 -14.56
CA ARG A 201 10.65 26.13 -13.95
C ARG A 201 10.42 25.47 -12.59
N LYS A 202 9.83 26.22 -11.66
CA LYS A 202 9.40 25.70 -10.35
C LYS A 202 7.91 25.35 -10.38
N ILE A 203 7.53 24.28 -9.67
CA ILE A 203 6.15 23.83 -9.51
C ILE A 203 5.96 23.24 -8.11
N SER A 204 4.79 23.42 -7.48
CA SER A 204 4.51 22.76 -6.20
C SER A 204 4.11 21.29 -6.39
N ALA A 205 4.31 20.46 -5.36
CA ALA A 205 3.81 19.09 -5.37
C ALA A 205 2.28 19.03 -5.50
N ILE A 206 1.57 20.03 -4.96
CA ILE A 206 0.11 20.17 -5.12
C ILE A 206 -0.25 20.38 -6.58
N ASP A 207 0.44 21.28 -7.28
CA ASP A 207 0.16 21.56 -8.69
C ASP A 207 0.47 20.35 -9.58
N VAL A 208 1.55 19.62 -9.31
CA VAL A 208 1.82 18.34 -10.00
C VAL A 208 0.64 17.38 -9.81
N GLN A 209 0.16 17.20 -8.59
CA GLN A 209 -0.99 16.33 -8.31
C GLN A 209 -2.28 16.83 -8.97
N ARG A 210 -2.51 18.16 -9.02
CA ARG A 210 -3.66 18.76 -9.74
C ARG A 210 -3.61 18.51 -11.24
N LEU A 211 -2.41 18.50 -11.85
CA LEU A 211 -2.27 18.18 -13.28
C LEU A 211 -2.70 16.73 -13.57
N TYR A 212 -2.32 15.77 -12.72
CA TYR A 212 -2.80 14.39 -12.87
C TYR A 212 -4.29 14.28 -12.59
N LEU A 213 -4.80 14.89 -11.52
CA LEU A 213 -6.23 14.89 -11.20
C LEU A 213 -7.05 15.41 -12.38
N LYS A 214 -6.65 16.55 -12.96
CA LYS A 214 -7.29 17.15 -14.13
C LYS A 214 -7.29 16.19 -15.33
N ALA A 215 -6.14 15.59 -15.65
CA ALA A 215 -6.06 14.61 -16.75
C ALA A 215 -6.99 13.40 -16.52
N VAL A 216 -7.13 12.92 -15.28
CA VAL A 216 -8.09 11.85 -14.98
C VAL A 216 -9.53 12.34 -15.12
N GLN A 217 -9.85 13.55 -14.66
CA GLN A 217 -11.19 14.14 -14.81
C GLN A 217 -11.59 14.33 -16.28
N GLU A 218 -10.63 14.68 -17.15
CA GLU A 218 -10.84 14.88 -18.58
C GLU A 218 -10.90 13.57 -19.39
N SER A 219 -10.41 12.46 -18.85
CA SER A 219 -10.46 11.16 -19.55
C SER A 219 -11.89 10.64 -19.73
N GLU A 220 -12.22 10.20 -20.95
CA GLU A 220 -13.53 9.67 -21.33
C GLU A 220 -13.77 8.26 -20.74
N ARG A 221 -14.09 8.20 -19.45
CA ARG A 221 -14.41 6.97 -18.72
C ARG A 221 -15.77 7.08 -18.04
N ALA A 222 -16.51 5.97 -18.07
CA ALA A 222 -17.74 5.85 -17.31
C ALA A 222 -17.45 6.10 -15.82
N SER A 223 -18.19 7.04 -15.24
CA SER A 223 -18.09 7.32 -13.82
C SER A 223 -18.69 6.16 -13.03
N THR A 224 -17.90 5.57 -12.14
CA THR A 224 -18.37 4.62 -11.12
C THR A 224 -18.39 5.31 -9.77
N PRO A 225 -19.20 4.85 -8.78
CA PRO A 225 -19.19 5.44 -7.45
C PRO A 225 -17.79 5.47 -6.81
N GLU A 226 -16.98 4.44 -7.05
CA GLU A 226 -15.59 4.38 -6.58
C GLU A 226 -14.70 5.42 -7.27
N ARG A 227 -14.82 5.59 -8.59
CA ARG A 227 -14.08 6.62 -9.32
C ARG A 227 -14.50 8.02 -8.89
N SER A 228 -15.79 8.29 -8.76
CA SER A 228 -16.31 9.58 -8.28
C SER A 228 -15.76 9.91 -6.91
N TRP A 229 -15.81 8.95 -5.97
CA TRP A 229 -15.27 9.13 -4.63
C TRP A 229 -13.76 9.45 -4.66
N LEU A 230 -12.98 8.74 -5.47
CA LEU A 230 -11.54 9.00 -5.60
C LEU A 230 -11.24 10.41 -6.12
N LEU A 231 -11.93 10.85 -7.15
CA LEU A 231 -11.72 12.18 -7.73
C LEU A 231 -12.06 13.28 -6.73
N THR A 232 -13.20 13.14 -6.04
CA THR A 232 -13.64 14.08 -5.02
C THR A 232 -12.68 14.11 -3.83
N GLU A 233 -12.28 12.96 -3.28
CA GLU A 233 -11.38 12.93 -2.13
C GLU A 233 -9.95 13.36 -2.47
N TRP A 234 -9.49 13.08 -3.69
CA TRP A 234 -8.21 13.60 -4.18
C TRP A 234 -8.24 15.12 -4.31
N GLU A 235 -9.30 15.69 -4.89
CA GLU A 235 -9.47 17.14 -4.96
C GLU A 235 -9.55 17.78 -3.57
N ASN A 236 -10.38 17.20 -2.68
CA ASN A 236 -10.58 17.70 -1.32
C ASN A 236 -9.27 17.73 -0.53
N VAL A 237 -8.47 16.65 -0.56
CA VAL A 237 -7.21 16.64 0.18
C VAL A 237 -6.21 17.65 -0.38
N LEU A 238 -6.15 17.85 -1.70
CA LEU A 238 -5.28 18.86 -2.30
C LEU A 238 -5.70 20.27 -1.90
N ASN A 239 -7.01 20.55 -1.86
CA ASN A 239 -7.56 21.83 -1.41
C ASN A 239 -7.25 22.07 0.08
N ASP A 240 -7.43 21.05 0.92
CA ASP A 240 -7.17 21.16 2.35
C ASP A 240 -5.68 21.34 2.64
N LEU A 241 -4.80 20.52 2.07
CA LEU A 241 -3.35 20.66 2.24
C LEU A 241 -2.81 22.01 1.75
N GLN A 242 -3.39 22.57 0.68
CA GLN A 242 -3.02 23.89 0.17
C GLN A 242 -3.44 25.02 1.12
N ARG A 243 -4.57 24.86 1.81
CA ARG A 243 -5.13 25.88 2.70
C ARG A 243 -4.51 25.82 4.09
N ASP A 244 -4.51 24.63 4.68
CA ASP A 244 -3.93 24.32 5.99
C ASP A 244 -3.87 22.80 6.13
N VAL A 245 -2.65 22.27 6.28
CA VAL A 245 -2.41 20.84 6.40
C VAL A 245 -3.16 20.20 7.57
N SER A 246 -3.47 20.95 8.63
CA SER A 246 -4.19 20.46 9.81
C SER A 246 -5.61 19.96 9.49
N LEU A 247 -6.21 20.47 8.41
CA LEU A 247 -7.56 20.09 7.94
C LEU A 247 -7.65 18.65 7.43
N ALA A 248 -6.50 18.01 7.22
CA ALA A 248 -6.39 16.61 6.82
C ALA A 248 -6.09 15.66 8.00
N CYS A 249 -6.12 16.14 9.24
CA CYS A 249 -5.80 15.38 10.45
C CYS A 249 -6.70 14.15 10.66
N ASP A 250 -7.91 14.14 10.13
CA ASP A 250 -8.86 13.02 10.26
C ASP A 250 -8.59 11.87 9.25
N ARG A 251 -7.63 12.02 8.33
CA ARG A 251 -7.49 11.07 7.20
C ARG A 251 -6.07 10.87 6.69
N VAL A 252 -5.17 11.84 6.83
CA VAL A 252 -3.77 11.71 6.41
C VAL A 252 -2.89 11.35 7.62
N ASP A 253 -2.22 10.20 7.55
CA ASP A 253 -1.44 9.64 8.67
C ASP A 253 -0.40 10.62 9.22
N TRP A 254 0.42 11.22 8.35
CA TRP A 254 1.46 12.14 8.81
C TRP A 254 0.89 13.39 9.49
N VAL A 255 -0.31 13.85 9.10
CA VAL A 255 -0.97 15.00 9.73
C VAL A 255 -1.50 14.60 11.11
N ALA A 256 -2.23 13.48 11.18
CA ALA A 256 -2.77 12.93 12.43
C ALA A 256 -1.67 12.68 13.47
N LYS A 257 -0.55 12.10 13.03
CA LYS A 257 0.59 11.87 13.90
C LYS A 257 1.28 13.17 14.30
N LYS A 258 1.47 14.13 13.39
CA LYS A 258 2.07 15.42 13.74
C LYS A 258 1.24 16.14 14.79
N PHE A 259 -0.09 16.04 14.72
CA PHE A 259 -0.98 16.58 15.74
C PHE A 259 -0.70 15.98 17.13
N LEU A 260 -0.57 14.65 17.24
CA LEU A 260 -0.22 13.98 18.50
C LEU A 260 1.15 14.41 19.03
N LEU A 261 2.14 14.48 18.15
CA LEU A 261 3.50 14.91 18.51
C LEU A 261 3.53 16.36 18.99
N ASN A 262 2.83 17.27 18.30
CA ASN A 262 2.70 18.67 18.71
C ASN A 262 2.01 18.80 20.08
N ALA A 263 0.95 18.02 20.33
CA ALA A 263 0.24 18.04 21.60
C ALA A 263 1.16 17.64 22.75
N LEU A 264 1.86 16.51 22.63
CA LEU A 264 2.81 16.05 23.65
C LEU A 264 3.98 17.04 23.82
N GLN A 265 4.52 17.55 22.70
CA GLN A 265 5.62 18.50 22.73
C GLN A 265 5.26 19.77 23.50
N ALA A 266 4.04 20.29 23.31
CA ALA A 266 3.56 21.49 24.00
C ALA A 266 3.21 21.23 25.47
N GLU A 267 2.58 20.09 25.78
CA GLU A 267 2.16 19.72 27.13
C GLU A 267 3.36 19.47 28.05
N GLU A 268 4.38 18.76 27.57
CA GLU A 268 5.56 18.36 28.34
C GLU A 268 6.78 19.29 28.13
N GLY A 269 6.65 20.31 27.27
CA GLY A 269 7.74 21.24 26.98
C GLY A 269 8.96 20.60 26.31
N LEU A 270 8.75 19.56 25.50
CA LEU A 270 9.82 18.77 24.88
C LEU A 270 10.49 19.50 23.71
N LEU A 271 11.74 19.13 23.44
CA LEU A 271 12.40 19.44 22.18
C LEU A 271 12.04 18.39 21.13
N TRP A 272 12.01 18.78 19.85
CA TRP A 272 11.80 17.84 18.74
C TRP A 272 12.87 16.74 18.65
N SER A 273 14.02 16.93 19.30
CA SER A 273 15.10 15.95 19.39
C SER A 273 14.91 14.92 20.50
N ASP A 274 13.91 15.08 21.36
CA ASP A 274 13.72 14.20 22.51
C ASP A 274 13.18 12.83 22.10
N ALA A 275 13.76 11.78 22.67
CA ALA A 275 13.44 10.38 22.35
C ALA A 275 11.96 10.03 22.62
N TRP A 276 11.29 10.76 23.52
CA TRP A 276 9.85 10.61 23.80
C TRP A 276 9.00 10.81 22.54
N LEU A 277 9.31 11.80 21.71
CA LEU A 277 8.55 12.06 20.49
C LEU A 277 8.78 10.94 19.45
N GLN A 278 9.98 10.35 19.42
CA GLN A 278 10.25 9.20 18.55
C GLN A 278 9.51 7.94 19.01
N ALA A 279 9.36 7.75 20.32
CA ALA A 279 8.54 6.68 20.87
C ALA A 279 7.06 6.83 20.48
N ILE A 280 6.52 8.05 20.50
CA ILE A 280 5.15 8.33 20.01
C ILE A 280 5.00 8.09 18.51
N ASP A 281 6.00 8.49 17.70
CA ASP A 281 6.01 8.17 16.27
C ASP A 281 5.92 6.66 16.04
N LEU A 282 6.68 5.87 16.79
CA LEU A 282 6.63 4.41 16.71
C LEU A 282 5.28 3.85 17.16
N GLU A 283 4.77 4.26 18.33
CA GLU A 283 3.52 3.76 18.93
C GLU A 283 2.26 4.15 18.14
N TYR A 284 2.35 5.16 17.26
CA TYR A 284 1.31 5.42 16.26
C TYR A 284 1.00 4.19 15.39
N HIS A 285 2.01 3.38 15.08
CA HIS A 285 1.90 2.22 14.18
C HIS A 285 1.82 0.88 14.90
N ASN A 286 1.72 0.86 16.23
CA ASN A 286 1.57 -0.38 16.98
C ASN A 286 0.28 -1.07 16.54
N VAL A 287 0.40 -2.30 16.02
CA VAL A 287 -0.74 -3.04 15.44
C VAL A 287 -1.70 -3.60 16.50
N THR A 288 -1.32 -3.53 17.78
CA THR A 288 -2.15 -3.98 18.89
C THR A 288 -3.31 -3.01 19.12
N PRO A 289 -4.57 -3.41 18.89
CA PRO A 289 -5.71 -2.50 18.92
C PRO A 289 -5.84 -1.72 20.22
N GLU A 290 -5.56 -2.35 21.36
CA GLU A 290 -5.72 -1.75 22.69
C GLU A 290 -4.61 -0.74 23.04
N GLN A 291 -3.47 -0.79 22.36
CA GLN A 291 -2.26 -0.01 22.71
C GLN A 291 -1.90 1.04 21.65
N GLY A 292 -2.09 0.74 20.36
CA GLY A 292 -1.64 1.62 19.29
C GLY A 292 -2.38 2.94 19.23
N LEU A 293 -1.62 4.05 19.10
CA LEU A 293 -2.19 5.39 19.19
C LEU A 293 -3.14 5.71 18.02
N PHE A 294 -2.89 5.15 16.83
CA PHE A 294 -3.85 5.26 15.73
C PHE A 294 -5.22 4.66 16.08
N PHE A 295 -5.25 3.51 16.76
CA PHE A 295 -6.50 2.88 17.16
C PHE A 295 -7.23 3.66 18.24
N GLU A 296 -6.52 4.41 19.07
CA GLU A 296 -7.14 5.36 19.99
C GLU A 296 -7.84 6.49 19.24
N LEU A 297 -7.20 7.11 18.25
CA LEU A 297 -7.85 8.11 17.39
C LEU A 297 -9.09 7.53 16.70
N LEU A 298 -9.00 6.29 16.22
CA LEU A 298 -10.13 5.60 15.62
C LEU A 298 -11.29 5.37 16.60
N ARG A 299 -11.00 5.00 17.86
CA ARG A 299 -12.02 4.83 18.93
C ARG A 299 -12.71 6.14 19.29
N GLN A 300 -11.97 7.24 19.28
CA GLN A 300 -12.50 8.59 19.52
C GLN A 300 -13.31 9.13 18.34
N GLY A 301 -13.34 8.43 17.20
CA GLY A 301 -14.06 8.85 16.00
C GLY A 301 -13.39 10.02 15.27
N THR A 302 -12.11 10.28 15.54
CA THR A 302 -11.36 11.37 14.88
C THR A 302 -10.74 10.94 13.55
N MET A 303 -10.63 9.63 13.28
CA MET A 303 -10.19 9.10 11.99
C MET A 303 -11.34 8.63 11.11
N ARG A 304 -11.31 9.01 9.84
CA ARG A 304 -12.26 8.53 8.83
C ARG A 304 -12.09 7.05 8.56
N ARG A 305 -13.23 6.38 8.38
CA ARG A 305 -13.31 4.97 8.00
C ARG A 305 -13.77 4.81 6.57
N ILE A 306 -13.17 3.85 5.88
CA ILE A 306 -13.61 3.35 4.58
C ILE A 306 -14.36 2.05 4.77
N VAL A 307 -13.94 1.19 5.69
CA VAL A 307 -14.53 -0.13 5.94
C VAL A 307 -14.98 -0.27 7.39
N SER A 308 -16.02 -1.07 7.60
CA SER A 308 -16.54 -1.40 8.93
C SER A 308 -15.71 -2.51 9.60
N GLU A 309 -15.79 -2.62 10.93
CA GLU A 309 -15.17 -3.76 11.64
C GLU A 309 -15.73 -5.11 11.18
N ALA A 310 -17.01 -5.16 10.76
CA ALA A 310 -17.61 -6.37 10.22
C ALA A 310 -16.93 -6.79 8.89
N GLU A 311 -16.67 -5.84 8.00
CA GLU A 311 -15.93 -6.09 6.74
C GLU A 311 -14.49 -6.56 7.01
N ILE A 312 -13.79 -5.94 7.97
CA ILE A 312 -12.43 -6.34 8.36
C ILE A 312 -12.44 -7.76 8.93
N LYS A 313 -13.33 -8.07 9.88
CA LYS A 313 -13.45 -9.40 10.49
C LYS A 313 -13.80 -10.47 9.45
N ALA A 314 -14.68 -10.15 8.51
CA ALA A 314 -15.00 -11.05 7.40
C ALA A 314 -13.76 -11.30 6.52
N ALA A 315 -13.00 -10.26 6.18
CA ALA A 315 -11.82 -10.35 5.32
C ALA A 315 -10.70 -11.22 5.90
N ILE A 316 -10.63 -11.43 7.23
CA ILE A 316 -9.69 -12.37 7.86
C ILE A 316 -9.86 -13.80 7.32
N PHE A 317 -11.09 -14.22 7.03
CA PHE A 317 -11.42 -15.59 6.63
C PHE A 317 -11.99 -15.70 5.22
N ALA A 318 -12.48 -14.58 4.66
CA ALA A 318 -13.14 -14.54 3.36
C ALA A 318 -12.23 -13.86 2.32
N PRO A 319 -11.61 -14.64 1.41
CA PRO A 319 -10.88 -14.07 0.28
C PRO A 319 -11.80 -13.37 -0.73
N PRO A 320 -11.28 -12.44 -1.55
CA PRO A 320 -12.05 -11.76 -2.61
C PRO A 320 -12.66 -12.69 -3.67
N GLU A 321 -14.00 -12.82 -3.71
CA GLU A 321 -14.73 -13.70 -4.67
C GLU A 321 -14.48 -13.36 -6.15
N THR A 322 -14.15 -12.10 -6.44
CA THR A 322 -13.93 -11.57 -7.78
C THR A 322 -12.54 -11.89 -8.36
N THR A 323 -11.69 -12.56 -7.59
CA THR A 323 -10.30 -12.87 -7.97
C THR A 323 -9.97 -14.33 -7.72
N ARG A 324 -8.88 -14.82 -8.31
CA ARG A 324 -8.29 -16.13 -8.00
C ARG A 324 -7.88 -16.31 -6.53
N GLY A 325 -7.83 -15.22 -5.75
CA GLY A 325 -7.67 -15.28 -4.30
C GLY A 325 -8.76 -16.12 -3.64
N PHE A 326 -9.99 -16.11 -4.18
CA PHE A 326 -11.08 -16.91 -3.66
C PHE A 326 -10.80 -18.40 -3.73
N PHE A 327 -10.51 -18.90 -4.94
CA PHE A 327 -10.19 -20.31 -5.15
C PHE A 327 -9.06 -20.76 -4.23
N ARG A 328 -7.97 -19.99 -4.14
CA ARG A 328 -6.85 -20.29 -3.24
C ARG A 328 -7.26 -20.36 -1.78
N GLY A 329 -7.89 -19.30 -1.25
CA GLY A 329 -8.26 -19.25 0.16
C GLY A 329 -9.27 -20.31 0.55
N ARG A 330 -10.26 -20.59 -0.31
CA ARG A 330 -11.25 -21.66 -0.07
C ARG A 330 -10.64 -23.05 -0.17
N SER A 331 -9.67 -23.25 -1.06
CA SER A 331 -8.93 -24.51 -1.17
C SER A 331 -8.12 -24.79 0.09
N VAL A 332 -7.42 -23.79 0.63
CA VAL A 332 -6.72 -23.91 1.92
C VAL A 332 -7.73 -24.20 3.04
N ALA A 333 -8.86 -23.49 3.09
CA ALA A 333 -9.84 -23.67 4.15
C ALA A 333 -10.48 -25.08 4.17
N LYS A 334 -10.70 -25.71 3.00
CA LYS A 334 -11.41 -27.00 2.89
C LYS A 334 -10.49 -28.21 2.70
N PHE A 335 -9.36 -28.03 2.03
CA PHE A 335 -8.55 -29.14 1.49
C PHE A 335 -7.06 -28.99 1.80
N ASN A 336 -6.69 -28.29 2.89
CA ASN A 336 -5.30 -28.04 3.27
C ASN A 336 -4.42 -29.30 3.29
N GLU A 337 -4.94 -30.41 3.83
CA GLU A 337 -4.20 -31.68 3.96
C GLU A 337 -3.82 -32.30 2.61
N HIS A 338 -4.51 -31.90 1.54
CA HIS A 338 -4.26 -32.35 0.18
C HIS A 338 -3.44 -31.36 -0.63
N ILE A 339 -3.06 -30.20 -0.10
CA ILE A 339 -2.24 -29.22 -0.82
C ILE A 339 -0.77 -29.61 -0.67
N GLU A 340 -0.16 -30.01 -1.79
CA GLU A 340 1.29 -30.25 -1.84
C GLU A 340 2.05 -28.93 -1.96
N SER A 341 1.55 -28.00 -2.78
CA SER A 341 2.13 -26.66 -2.92
C SER A 341 1.09 -25.63 -3.35
N ILE A 342 1.31 -24.37 -2.95
CA ILE A 342 0.43 -23.24 -3.28
C ILE A 342 1.28 -22.01 -3.61
N GLN A 343 0.93 -21.34 -4.71
CA GLN A 343 1.56 -20.11 -5.20
C GLN A 343 0.48 -19.10 -5.66
N TRP A 344 0.88 -17.96 -6.23
CA TRP A 344 -0.06 -16.94 -6.73
C TRP A 344 -0.83 -17.38 -7.98
N ASP A 345 -0.15 -18.12 -8.84
CA ASP A 345 -0.57 -18.54 -10.17
C ASP A 345 -0.81 -20.05 -10.26
N GLU A 346 -0.79 -20.78 -9.14
CA GLU A 346 -0.97 -22.22 -9.13
C GLU A 346 -1.32 -22.79 -7.75
N ILE A 347 -2.09 -23.89 -7.73
CA ILE A 347 -2.18 -24.83 -6.60
C ILE A 347 -1.92 -26.26 -7.11
N VAL A 348 -1.12 -27.03 -6.37
CA VAL A 348 -0.92 -28.46 -6.62
C VAL A 348 -1.55 -29.23 -5.47
N PHE A 349 -2.51 -30.09 -5.79
CA PHE A 349 -3.09 -31.03 -4.83
C PHE A 349 -2.54 -32.45 -5.04
N ALA A 350 -2.47 -33.23 -3.97
CA ALA A 350 -2.06 -34.64 -3.99
C ALA A 350 -2.95 -35.49 -3.07
N ASP A 351 -3.30 -36.69 -3.52
CA ASP A 351 -4.04 -37.70 -2.75
C ASP A 351 -3.26 -39.02 -2.58
N GLY A 352 -1.94 -38.95 -2.76
CA GLY A 352 -1.03 -40.10 -2.71
C GLY A 352 -1.04 -40.98 -3.97
N ARG A 353 -2.05 -40.86 -4.86
CA ARG A 353 -2.14 -41.59 -6.12
C ARG A 353 -1.88 -40.70 -7.33
N CYS A 354 -2.41 -39.49 -7.28
CA CYS A 354 -2.38 -38.52 -8.38
C CYS A 354 -1.99 -37.13 -7.88
N LYS A 355 -1.46 -36.31 -8.79
CA LYS A 355 -1.26 -34.88 -8.58
C LYS A 355 -2.19 -34.10 -9.49
N HIS A 356 -2.90 -33.13 -8.91
CA HIS A 356 -3.79 -32.22 -9.62
C HIS A 356 -3.17 -30.82 -9.60
N ARG A 357 -2.53 -30.45 -10.71
CA ARG A 357 -1.89 -29.14 -10.90
C ARG A 357 -2.90 -28.18 -11.53
N ILE A 358 -3.30 -27.16 -10.78
CA ILE A 358 -4.33 -26.20 -11.19
C ILE A 358 -3.67 -24.84 -11.42
N PRO A 359 -3.38 -24.46 -12.68
CA PRO A 359 -2.86 -23.14 -12.98
C PRO A 359 -3.97 -22.09 -12.80
N LEU A 360 -3.59 -20.93 -12.29
CA LEU A 360 -4.45 -19.77 -12.00
C LEU A 360 -3.95 -18.50 -12.72
N PRO A 361 -3.82 -18.50 -14.06
CA PRO A 361 -3.35 -17.34 -14.81
C PRO A 361 -4.35 -16.16 -14.80
N GLU A 362 -5.59 -16.38 -14.35
CA GLU A 362 -6.68 -15.41 -14.41
C GLU A 362 -6.43 -14.21 -13.49
N VAL A 363 -6.49 -13.02 -14.09
CA VAL A 363 -6.36 -11.74 -13.40
C VAL A 363 -7.69 -11.17 -12.93
N THR A 364 -8.78 -11.56 -13.59
CA THR A 364 -10.17 -11.18 -13.30
C THR A 364 -11.07 -12.39 -13.45
N ALA A 365 -12.25 -12.38 -12.83
CA ALA A 365 -13.23 -13.45 -12.98
C ALA A 365 -13.62 -13.69 -14.45
N ASP A 366 -13.31 -14.87 -14.96
CA ASP A 366 -13.79 -15.40 -16.24
C ASP A 366 -14.62 -16.67 -16.03
N GLU A 367 -15.00 -17.34 -17.11
CA GLU A 367 -15.79 -18.58 -17.02
C GLU A 367 -15.04 -19.71 -16.31
N ARG A 368 -13.74 -19.88 -16.59
CA ARG A 368 -12.91 -20.93 -15.99
C ARG A 368 -12.75 -20.71 -14.49
N LEU A 369 -12.40 -19.49 -14.07
CA LEU A 369 -12.25 -19.15 -12.66
C LEU A 369 -13.58 -19.26 -11.90
N ARG A 370 -14.71 -18.89 -12.52
CA ARG A 370 -16.04 -19.14 -11.93
C ARG A 370 -16.29 -20.63 -11.73
N ALA A 371 -15.98 -21.46 -12.72
CA ALA A 371 -16.13 -22.91 -12.60
C ALA A 371 -15.22 -23.52 -11.52
N LEU A 372 -13.99 -23.01 -11.37
CA LEU A 372 -13.09 -23.38 -10.27
C LEU A 372 -13.66 -22.96 -8.90
N ASN A 373 -14.18 -21.74 -8.81
CA ASN A 373 -14.82 -21.23 -7.59
C ASN A 373 -16.06 -22.06 -7.19
N ASP A 374 -16.86 -22.49 -8.17
CA ASP A 374 -18.01 -23.37 -7.93
C ASP A 374 -17.57 -24.78 -7.53
N ALA A 375 -16.51 -25.31 -8.14
CA ALA A 375 -15.95 -26.61 -7.77
C ALA A 375 -15.50 -26.64 -6.30
N VAL A 376 -14.75 -25.63 -5.84
CA VAL A 376 -14.30 -25.57 -4.44
C VAL A 376 -15.45 -25.30 -3.46
N ARG A 377 -16.50 -24.58 -3.91
CA ARG A 377 -17.71 -24.35 -3.10
C ARG A 377 -18.47 -25.66 -2.88
N ASN A 378 -18.72 -26.42 -3.95
CA ASN A 378 -19.63 -27.55 -3.97
C ASN A 378 -19.00 -28.89 -3.61
N GLY A 379 -17.69 -29.10 -3.80
CA GLY A 379 -17.06 -30.38 -3.43
C GLY A 379 -17.10 -30.61 -1.92
N GLU A 380 -17.80 -31.64 -1.45
CA GLU A 380 -17.94 -31.89 0.00
C GLU A 380 -16.69 -32.54 0.58
N ASN A 381 -16.02 -33.37 -0.22
CA ASN A 381 -14.76 -34.04 0.08
C ASN A 381 -13.76 -33.90 -1.08
N PHE A 382 -12.51 -34.31 -0.86
CA PHE A 382 -11.46 -34.15 -1.87
C PHE A 382 -11.71 -34.97 -3.14
N ALA A 383 -12.31 -36.16 -3.04
CA ALA A 383 -12.56 -37.00 -4.20
C ALA A 383 -13.55 -36.35 -5.18
N GLU A 384 -14.66 -35.82 -4.65
CA GLU A 384 -15.63 -35.04 -5.44
C GLU A 384 -15.01 -33.77 -6.01
N PHE A 385 -14.24 -33.03 -5.20
CA PHE A 385 -13.56 -31.84 -5.64
C PHE A 385 -12.58 -32.13 -6.80
N ALA A 386 -11.78 -33.19 -6.70
CA ALA A 386 -10.85 -33.61 -7.74
C ALA A 386 -11.57 -34.01 -9.05
N GLN A 387 -12.75 -34.65 -8.95
CA GLN A 387 -13.60 -34.92 -10.12
C GLN A 387 -14.09 -33.62 -10.76
N LEU A 388 -14.59 -32.66 -9.96
CA LEU A 388 -15.04 -31.36 -10.46
C LEU A 388 -13.89 -30.59 -11.13
N LEU A 389 -12.68 -30.58 -10.55
CA LEU A 389 -11.49 -29.98 -11.15
C LEU A 389 -11.15 -30.62 -12.50
N THR A 390 -11.29 -31.93 -12.62
CA THR A 390 -11.05 -32.65 -13.88
C THR A 390 -12.06 -32.25 -14.97
N ILE A 391 -13.31 -31.96 -14.59
CA ILE A 391 -14.33 -31.44 -15.52
C ILE A 391 -13.96 -30.04 -15.98
N VAL A 392 -13.52 -29.16 -15.07
CA VAL A 392 -13.10 -27.81 -15.40
C VAL A 392 -11.88 -27.80 -16.32
N ALA A 393 -10.92 -28.70 -16.12
CA ALA A 393 -9.72 -28.79 -16.96
C ALA A 393 -9.97 -29.29 -18.40
N LYS A 394 -11.11 -29.94 -18.65
CA LYS A 394 -11.51 -30.43 -19.99
C LYS A 394 -12.30 -29.40 -20.81
N ARG A 395 -12.74 -28.33 -20.18
CA ARG A 395 -13.38 -27.17 -20.83
C ARG A 395 -12.31 -26.13 -21.11
#